data_AF-A0A429N171-F1
#
_entry.id   AF-A0A429N171-F1
#
_cell.length_a   1.000
_cell.length_b   1.000
_cell.length_c   1.000
_cell.angle_alpha   90.00
_cell.angle_beta   90.00
_cell.angle_gamma   90.00
#
_symmetry.space_group_name_H-M   'P 1'
#
loop_
_entity.id
_entity.type
_entity.pdbx_description
1 polymer ?
#
loop_
_entity_poly.entity_id
_entity_poly.type
_entity_poly.pdbx_seq_one_letter_code
_entity_poly.pdbx_strand_id
1 'polypeptide(L)'
;MSTVAFLNIAMHGHINPTLPIVAELVRRGHRVTYHTSPAFSEEIAATGADVRLTPGGDMPLPDPPVPLVLMRELATGSLRILPPLLDELRPIRPDLIVHDSACLWGAVAARELAVPAVSSFTTFAFNRHV
;
A
#
# COMPACT_ATOMS: atom_id res chain seq x y z
N MET A 1 -6.70 16.14 -12.87
CA MET A 1 -5.47 15.80 -12.13
C MET A 1 -5.91 15.34 -10.74
N SER A 2 -5.49 14.15 -10.32
CA SER A 2 -5.90 13.56 -9.04
C SER A 2 -4.65 13.14 -8.26
N THR A 3 -4.76 13.10 -6.93
CA THR A 3 -3.74 12.56 -6.02
C THR A 3 -4.11 11.13 -5.65
N VAL A 4 -3.24 10.17 -5.97
CA VAL A 4 -3.44 8.75 -5.66
C VAL A 4 -2.40 8.31 -4.65
N ALA A 5 -2.83 7.73 -3.53
CA ALA A 5 -1.93 7.16 -2.53
C ALA A 5 -1.87 5.65 -2.68
N PHE A 6 -0.68 5.12 -2.94
CA PHE A 6 -0.39 3.68 -2.92
C PHE A 6 0.12 3.27 -1.54
N LEU A 7 -0.51 2.25 -0.96
CA LEU A 7 -0.15 1.66 0.32
C LEU A 7 0.13 0.18 0.12
N ASN A 8 1.39 -0.23 0.19
CA ASN A 8 1.78 -1.59 -0.20
C ASN A 8 2.59 -2.30 0.89
N ILE A 9 2.58 -3.63 0.88
CA ILE A 9 3.52 -4.44 1.63
C ILE A 9 4.85 -4.45 0.88
N ALA A 10 5.94 -4.20 1.61
CA ALA A 10 7.29 -4.13 1.07
C ALA A 10 7.86 -5.52 0.74
N MET A 11 7.28 -6.16 -0.27
CA MET A 11 7.68 -7.45 -0.81
C MET A 11 7.59 -7.41 -2.32
N HIS A 12 8.61 -7.94 -3.03
CA HIS A 12 8.68 -7.91 -4.49
C HIS A 12 7.40 -8.40 -5.19
N GLY A 13 6.78 -9.48 -4.69
CA GLY A 13 5.53 -10.01 -5.26
C GLY A 13 4.33 -9.07 -5.16
N HIS A 14 4.38 -8.08 -4.27
CA HIS A 14 3.34 -7.07 -4.08
C HIS A 14 3.71 -5.73 -4.73
N ILE A 15 4.99 -5.36 -4.73
CA ILE A 15 5.49 -4.12 -5.32
C ILE A 15 5.51 -4.20 -6.85
N ASN A 16 6.19 -5.20 -7.42
CA ASN A 16 6.51 -5.24 -8.86
C ASN A 16 5.28 -5.10 -9.78
N PRO A 17 4.12 -5.73 -9.49
CA PRO A 17 2.93 -5.59 -10.33
C PRO A 17 2.37 -4.16 -10.38
N THR A 18 2.65 -3.33 -9.37
CA THR A 18 2.11 -1.97 -9.26
C THR A 18 2.96 -0.93 -9.98
N LEU A 19 4.26 -1.17 -10.16
CA LEU A 19 5.20 -0.21 -10.76
C LEU A 19 4.77 0.31 -12.15
N PRO A 20 4.39 -0.54 -13.14
CA PRO A 20 3.94 -0.03 -14.43
C PRO A 20 2.64 0.77 -14.33
N ILE A 21 1.77 0.44 -13.36
CA ILE A 21 0.52 1.18 -13.12
C ILE A 21 0.84 2.57 -12.56
N VAL A 22 1.74 2.65 -11.58
CA VAL A 22 2.19 3.91 -10.99
C VAL A 22 2.85 4.79 -12.05
N ALA A 23 3.78 4.24 -12.82
CA ALA A 23 4.46 4.96 -13.90
C ALA A 23 3.45 5.54 -14.92
N GLU A 24 2.42 4.77 -15.28
CA GLU A 24 1.38 5.22 -16.20
C GLU A 24 0.48 6.30 -15.59
N LEU A 25 0.12 6.21 -14.30
CA LEU A 25 -0.61 7.26 -13.60
C LEU A 25 0.17 8.58 -13.56
N VAL A 26 1.47 8.50 -13.24
CA VAL A 26 2.36 9.67 -13.26
C VAL A 26 2.46 10.24 -14.68
N ARG A 27 2.66 9.40 -15.70
CA ARG A 27 2.72 9.82 -17.12
C ARG A 27 1.44 10.54 -17.57
N ARG A 28 0.27 10.14 -17.05
CA ARG A 28 -1.02 10.80 -17.31
C ARG A 28 -1.22 12.10 -16.52
N GLY A 29 -0.25 12.51 -15.71
CA GLY A 29 -0.27 13.75 -14.95
C GLY A 29 -0.97 13.64 -13.59
N HIS A 30 -1.18 12.44 -13.05
CA HIS A 30 -1.63 12.28 -11.66
C HIS A 30 -0.45 12.43 -10.70
N ARG A 31 -0.71 12.97 -9.50
CA ARG A 31 0.27 12.94 -8.41
C ARG A 31 0.14 11.59 -7.71
N VAL A 32 1.22 10.83 -7.62
CA VAL A 32 1.22 9.55 -6.90
C VAL A 32 2.13 9.64 -5.69
N THR A 33 1.60 9.37 -4.51
CA THR A 33 2.42 9.07 -3.32
C THR A 33 2.45 7.56 -3.13
N TYR A 34 3.59 7.01 -2.73
CA TYR A 34 3.75 5.57 -2.55
C TYR A 34 4.44 5.27 -1.24
N HIS A 35 3.74 4.59 -0.32
CA HIS A 35 4.24 4.23 0.99
C HIS A 35 4.85 2.82 0.95
N THR A 36 6.12 2.71 1.32
CA THR A 36 6.89 1.47 1.25
C THR A 36 8.03 1.44 2.28
N SER A 37 8.88 0.41 2.24
CA SER A 37 10.14 0.37 2.97
C SER A 37 11.29 1.05 2.20
N PRO A 38 12.41 1.39 2.87
CA PRO A 38 13.59 1.92 2.20
C PRO A 38 14.14 1.05 1.07
N ALA A 39 13.94 -0.28 1.15
CA ALA A 39 14.47 -1.24 0.18
C ALA A 39 13.90 -1.08 -1.24
N PHE A 40 12.70 -0.51 -1.37
CA PHE A 40 12.04 -0.31 -2.67
C PHE A 40 12.00 1.14 -3.12
N SER A 41 12.58 2.06 -2.34
CA SER A 41 12.47 3.50 -2.61
C SER A 41 13.01 3.90 -3.98
N GLU A 42 14.14 3.34 -4.40
CA GLU A 42 14.77 3.69 -5.68
C GLU A 42 13.91 3.23 -6.88
N GLU A 43 13.44 1.98 -6.85
CA GLU A 43 12.60 1.40 -7.90
C GLU A 43 11.27 2.14 -8.04
N ILE A 44 10.66 2.53 -6.92
CA ILE A 44 9.41 3.30 -6.91
C ILE A 44 9.66 4.77 -7.33
N ALA A 45 10.76 5.38 -6.90
CA ALA A 45 11.12 6.74 -7.34
C ALA A 45 11.33 6.80 -8.86
N ALA A 46 11.87 5.73 -9.47
CA ALA A 46 12.06 5.64 -10.91
C ALA A 46 10.75 5.68 -11.71
N THR A 47 9.59 5.41 -11.09
CA THR A 47 8.28 5.59 -11.73
C THR A 47 7.80 7.05 -11.71
N GLY A 48 8.52 7.94 -11.03
CA GLY A 48 8.15 9.35 -10.82
C GLY A 48 7.17 9.58 -9.67
N ALA A 49 6.97 8.59 -8.78
CA ALA A 49 6.13 8.75 -7.60
C ALA A 49 6.88 9.47 -6.45
N ASP A 50 6.13 10.15 -5.58
CA ASP A 50 6.61 10.69 -4.31
C ASP A 50 6.68 9.55 -3.28
N VAL A 51 7.89 9.03 -3.06
CA VAL A 51 8.14 7.90 -2.15
C VAL A 51 8.04 8.35 -0.70
N ARG A 52 7.23 7.63 0.06
CA ARG A 52 7.06 7.78 1.51
C ARG A 52 7.47 6.50 2.21
N LEU A 53 8.11 6.64 3.36
CA LEU A 53 8.40 5.48 4.19
C LEU A 53 7.17 5.16 5.03
N THR A 54 6.74 3.90 5.02
CA THR A 54 5.60 3.46 5.82
C THR A 54 5.88 3.75 7.30
N PRO A 55 5.04 4.55 7.98
CA PRO A 55 5.23 4.84 9.39
C PRO A 55 5.17 3.55 10.21
N GLY A 56 6.12 3.37 11.12
CA GLY A 56 6.30 2.11 11.84
C GLY A 56 7.27 1.12 11.17
N GLY A 57 7.78 1.43 9.98
CA GLY A 57 8.83 0.63 9.33
C GLY A 57 8.37 -0.77 8.94
N ASP A 58 9.34 -1.61 8.63
CA ASP A 58 9.09 -2.90 8.00
C ASP A 58 8.42 -3.87 8.95
N MET A 59 7.42 -4.57 8.43
CA MET A 59 6.77 -5.67 9.12
C MET A 59 7.69 -6.90 9.02
N PRO A 60 8.23 -7.41 10.14
CA PRO A 60 9.00 -8.64 10.10
C PRO A 60 8.08 -9.78 9.64
N LEU A 61 8.46 -10.47 8.57
CA LEU A 61 7.74 -11.65 8.12
C LEU A 61 8.06 -12.81 9.08
N PRO A 62 7.05 -13.53 9.60
CA PRO A 62 7.29 -14.67 10.47
C PRO A 62 7.80 -15.87 9.67
N ASP A 63 8.65 -16.69 10.31
CA ASP A 63 9.04 -17.99 9.78
C ASP A 63 7.82 -18.93 9.68
N PRO A 64 7.78 -19.85 8.70
CA PRO A 64 6.71 -20.84 8.58
C PRO A 64 6.53 -21.72 9.84
N PRO A 65 5.31 -22.19 10.14
CA PRO A 65 4.07 -22.06 9.34
C PRO A 65 3.36 -20.71 9.53
N VAL A 66 3.09 -20.07 8.39
CA VAL A 66 2.84 -18.63 8.25
C VAL A 66 1.39 -18.15 8.51
N PRO A 67 0.28 -18.88 8.25
CA PRO A 67 -1.01 -18.20 8.03
C PRO A 67 -1.52 -17.38 9.23
N LEU A 68 -1.58 -17.98 10.43
CA LEU A 68 -2.13 -17.32 11.61
C LEU A 68 -1.20 -16.28 12.21
N VAL A 69 0.11 -16.55 12.22
CA VAL A 69 1.12 -15.60 12.72
C VAL A 69 1.16 -14.38 11.82
N LEU A 70 1.18 -14.56 10.50
CA LEU A 70 1.14 -13.45 9.54
C LEU A 70 -0.13 -12.62 9.70
N MET A 71 -1.31 -13.25 9.80
CA MET A 71 -2.57 -12.52 10.00
C MET A 71 -2.57 -11.71 11.31
N ARG A 72 -2.03 -12.30 12.39
CA ARG A 72 -1.87 -11.61 13.67
C ARG A 72 -0.93 -10.42 13.52
N GLU A 73 0.24 -10.60 12.91
CA GLU A 73 1.21 -9.52 12.70
C GLU A 73 0.63 -8.40 11.84
N LEU A 74 -0.06 -8.73 10.73
CA LEU A 74 -0.74 -7.72 9.91
C LEU A 74 -1.77 -6.93 10.72
N ALA A 75 -2.56 -7.60 11.57
CA ALA A 75 -3.54 -6.94 12.42
C ALA A 75 -2.88 -6.06 13.50
N THR A 76 -1.89 -6.56 14.23
CA THR A 76 -1.18 -5.81 15.28
C THR A 76 -0.36 -4.66 14.70
N GLY A 77 0.32 -4.91 13.58
CA GLY A 77 1.04 -3.91 12.80
C GLY A 77 0.14 -2.78 12.33
N SER A 78 -1.07 -3.09 11.87
CA SER A 78 -2.06 -2.07 11.47
C SER A 78 -2.38 -1.08 12.58
N LEU A 79 -2.49 -1.55 13.84
CA LEU A 79 -2.76 -0.66 14.98
C LEU A 79 -1.63 0.35 15.22
N ARG A 80 -0.40 -0.01 14.85
CA ARG A 80 0.80 0.83 14.99
C ARG A 80 1.02 1.75 13.79
N ILE A 81 0.73 1.26 12.59
CA ILE A 81 0.94 1.97 11.32
C ILE A 81 -0.16 3.01 11.09
N LEU A 82 -1.41 2.66 11.40
CA LEU A 82 -2.57 3.45 10.97
C LEU A 82 -2.60 4.89 11.53
N PRO A 83 -2.39 5.16 12.83
CA PRO A 83 -2.45 6.53 13.34
C PRO A 83 -1.46 7.50 12.67
N PRO A 84 -0.14 7.23 12.64
CA PRO A 84 0.80 8.13 11.97
C PRO A 84 0.58 8.17 10.45
N LEU A 85 0.14 7.08 9.82
CA LEU A 85 -0.22 7.10 8.41
C LEU A 85 -1.39 8.05 8.13
N LEU A 86 -2.41 8.09 9.00
CA LEU A 86 -3.51 9.05 8.88
C LEU A 86 -3.01 10.49 9.01
N ASP A 87 -2.08 10.75 9.92
CA ASP A 87 -1.47 12.08 10.08
C ASP A 87 -0.70 12.51 8.82
N GLU A 88 -0.06 11.58 8.10
CA GLU A 88 0.58 11.86 6.81
C GLU A 88 -0.42 12.02 5.66
N LEU A 89 -1.46 11.19 5.61
CA LEU A 89 -2.44 11.20 4.51
C LEU A 89 -3.39 12.40 4.55
N ARG A 90 -3.75 12.90 5.73
CA ARG A 90 -4.63 14.08 5.89
C ARG A 90 -4.14 15.33 5.14
N PRO A 91 -2.87 15.77 5.26
CA PRO A 91 -2.36 16.88 4.47
C PRO A 91 -2.13 16.53 2.99
N ILE A 92 -1.89 15.25 2.66
CA ILE A 92 -1.79 14.79 1.26
C ILE A 92 -3.13 14.93 0.52
N ARG A 93 -4.25 14.68 1.22
CA ARG A 93 -5.63 14.69 0.67
C ARG A 93 -5.77 13.83 -0.60
N PRO A 94 -5.56 12.51 -0.50
CA PRO A 94 -5.73 11.63 -1.66
C PRO A 94 -7.18 11.63 -2.15
N ASP A 95 -7.36 11.63 -3.47
CA ASP A 95 -8.65 11.42 -4.13
C ASP A 95 -8.98 9.92 -4.26
N LEU A 96 -7.95 9.06 -4.16
CA LEU A 96 -8.05 7.61 -4.23
C LEU A 96 -6.93 6.99 -3.38
N ILE A 97 -7.26 5.94 -2.64
CA ILE A 97 -6.27 5.06 -2.00
C ILE A 97 -6.27 3.71 -2.73
N VAL A 98 -5.13 3.36 -3.31
CA VAL A 98 -4.86 2.02 -3.81
C VAL A 98 -4.06 1.29 -2.74
N HIS A 99 -4.56 0.16 -2.26
CA HIS A 99 -3.87 -0.60 -1.22
C HIS A 99 -3.72 -2.06 -1.61
N ASP A 100 -2.62 -2.67 -1.17
CA ASP A 100 -2.45 -4.11 -1.29
C ASP A 100 -3.51 -4.88 -0.48
N SER A 101 -3.87 -6.07 -0.94
CA SER A 101 -4.87 -6.94 -0.30
C SER A 101 -4.50 -7.36 1.14
N ALA A 102 -3.21 -7.46 1.47
CA ALA A 102 -2.73 -7.76 2.82
C ALA A 102 -2.41 -6.49 3.65
N CYS A 103 -2.45 -5.32 3.02
CA CYS A 103 -2.30 -4.00 3.66
C CYS A 103 -3.63 -3.57 4.32
N LEU A 104 -3.98 -4.24 5.44
CA LEU A 104 -5.25 -4.01 6.15
C LEU A 104 -5.47 -2.54 6.56
N TRP A 105 -4.39 -1.85 6.95
CA TRP A 105 -4.44 -0.44 7.30
C TRP A 105 -4.84 0.47 6.14
N GLY A 106 -4.64 0.06 4.88
CA GLY A 106 -5.01 0.86 3.72
C GLY A 106 -6.52 0.97 3.52
N ALA A 107 -7.25 -0.15 3.67
CA ALA A 107 -8.71 -0.13 3.63
C ALA A 107 -9.30 0.70 4.78
N VAL A 108 -8.74 0.57 5.99
CA VAL A 108 -9.18 1.36 7.14
C VAL A 108 -8.87 2.84 6.93
N ALA A 109 -7.67 3.20 6.47
CA ALA A 109 -7.29 4.58 6.21
C ALA A 109 -8.23 5.26 5.19
N ALA A 110 -8.58 4.57 4.11
CA ALA A 110 -9.53 5.07 3.12
C ALA A 110 -10.91 5.34 3.74
N ARG A 111 -11.39 4.43 4.59
CA ARG A 111 -12.66 4.60 5.31
C ARG A 111 -12.61 5.78 6.27
N GLU A 112 -11.57 5.89 7.09
CA GLU A 112 -11.41 6.99 8.08
C GLU A 112 -11.26 8.37 7.41
N LEU A 113 -10.75 8.41 6.18
CA LEU A 113 -10.61 9.64 5.39
C LEU A 113 -11.81 9.91 4.47
N ALA A 114 -12.78 8.99 4.40
CA ALA A 114 -13.91 9.03 3.46
C ALA A 114 -13.49 9.15 1.98
N VAL A 115 -12.41 8.43 1.60
CA VAL A 115 -11.84 8.41 0.25
C VAL A 115 -12.13 7.07 -0.42
N PRO A 116 -12.41 7.02 -1.74
CA PRO A 116 -12.52 5.76 -2.48
C PRO A 116 -11.30 4.86 -2.29
N ALA A 117 -11.55 3.55 -2.18
CA ALA A 117 -10.51 2.53 -2.04
C ALA A 117 -10.53 1.55 -3.22
N VAL A 118 -9.34 1.18 -3.70
CA VAL A 118 -9.13 0.06 -4.63
C VAL A 118 -8.14 -0.91 -4.02
N SER A 119 -8.51 -2.17 -3.93
CA SER A 119 -7.62 -3.22 -3.45
C SER A 119 -6.88 -3.90 -4.61
N SER A 120 -5.56 -3.98 -4.51
CA SER A 120 -4.69 -4.69 -5.43
C SER A 120 -4.47 -6.13 -4.95
N PHE A 121 -4.89 -7.09 -5.76
CA PHE A 121 -4.63 -8.51 -5.54
C PHE A 121 -3.57 -8.96 -6.54
N THR A 122 -2.40 -9.37 -6.03
CA THR A 122 -1.30 -9.90 -6.85
C THR A 122 -1.33 -11.43 -6.93
N THR A 123 -2.47 -12.02 -6.57
CA THR A 123 -2.73 -13.46 -6.63
C THR A 123 -3.77 -13.76 -7.70
N PHE A 124 -4.10 -15.04 -7.87
CA PHE A 124 -5.05 -15.51 -8.86
C PHE A 124 -6.48 -15.06 -8.53
N ALA A 125 -7.23 -14.71 -9.57
CA ALA A 125 -8.66 -14.48 -9.44
C ALA A 125 -9.36 -15.81 -9.15
N PHE A 126 -10.14 -15.83 -8.08
CA PHE A 126 -11.02 -16.94 -7.76
C PHE A 126 -12.44 -16.64 -8.22
N ASN A 127 -13.20 -17.68 -8.53
CA ASN A 127 -14.63 -17.59 -8.74
C ASN A 127 -15.32 -18.60 -7.81
N ARG A 128 -16.65 -18.64 -7.84
CA ARG A 128 -17.48 -19.54 -7.01
C ARG A 128 -17.30 -21.05 -7.30
N HIS A 129 -16.46 -21.43 -8.26
CA HIS A 129 -16.25 -22.81 -8.71
C HIS A 129 -14.86 -23.34 -8.36
N VAL A 130 -14.02 -22.55 -7.67
CA VAL A 130 -12.69 -22.93 -7.18
C VAL A 130 -12.73 -23.07 -5.67
#